data_AF-A0A524F6T7-F1
#
_entry.id   AF-A0A524F6T7-F1
#
_cell.length_a   1.000
_cell.length_b   1.000
_cell.length_c   1.000
_cell.angle_alpha   90.00
_cell.angle_beta   90.00
_cell.angle_gamma   90.00
#
_symmetry.space_group_name_H-M   'P 1'
#
loop_
_entity.id
_entity.type
_entity.pdbx_description
1 polymer ?
#
loop_
_entity_poly.entity_id
_entity_poly.type
_entity_poly.pdbx_seq_one_letter_code
_entity_poly.pdbx_strand_id
1 'polypeptide(L)' 'MASKNISITEDVYNKLIRAKKENESFSELFLRLLSIQRTAMENTFGTWNLDEKEISEIWADLTNRSGRKWNKASFGSS' A
#
# COMPACT_ATOMS: atom_id res chain seq x y z
N MET A 1 -26.18 -7.47 -16.56
CA MET A 1 -25.23 -6.41 -16.16
C MET A 1 -25.46 -5.22 -17.06
N ALA A 2 -25.60 -4.02 -16.51
CA ALA A 2 -25.67 -2.82 -17.33
C ALA A 2 -24.27 -2.56 -17.90
N SER A 3 -24.15 -2.53 -19.23
CA SER A 3 -22.91 -2.13 -19.90
C SER A 3 -23.00 -0.66 -20.29
N LYS A 4 -21.88 0.05 -20.15
CA LYS A 4 -21.70 1.40 -20.69
C LYS A 4 -20.46 1.39 -21.56
N ASN A 5 -20.59 1.95 -22.76
CA ASN A 5 -19.48 2.09 -23.69
C ASN A 5 -18.79 3.43 -23.46
N ILE A 6 -17.46 3.43 -23.44
CA ILE A 6 -16.64 4.63 -23.31
C ILE A 6 -15.78 4.72 -24.57
N SER A 7 -15.81 5.87 -25.23
CA SER A 7 -14.91 6.14 -26.36
C SER A 7 -13.59 6.68 -25.82
N ILE A 8 -12.48 6.15 -26.31
CA ILE A 8 -11.12 6.58 -25.95
C ILE A 8 -10.30 6.79 -27.22
N THR A 9 -9.23 7.59 -27.11
CA THR A 9 -8.29 7.77 -28.21
C THR A 9 -7.45 6.51 -28.42
N GLU A 10 -6.96 6.34 -29.64
CA GLU A 10 -6.16 5.17 -30.01
C GLU A 10 -4.84 5.08 -29.24
N ASP A 11 -4.22 6.22 -28.93
CA ASP A 11 -3.04 6.28 -28.04
C ASP A 11 -3.36 5.72 -26.64
N VAL A 12 -4.51 6.09 -26.07
CA VAL A 12 -4.94 5.58 -24.76
C VAL A 12 -5.24 4.08 -24.84
N TYR A 13 -5.91 3.62 -25.89
CA TYR A 13 -6.17 2.19 -26.10
C TYR A 13 -4.87 1.37 -26.15
N ASN A 14 -3.87 1.83 -26.91
CA ASN A 14 -2.57 1.18 -27.02
C ASN A 14 -1.83 1.12 -25.67
N LYS A 15 -1.92 2.18 -24.86
CA LYS A 15 -1.37 2.19 -23.49
C LYS A 15 -2.06 1.17 -22.59
N LEU A 16 -3.39 1.07 -22.68
CA LEU A 16 -4.15 0.10 -21.89
C LEU A 16 -3.85 -1.34 -22.28
N ILE A 17 -3.67 -1.64 -23.57
CA ILE A 17 -3.24 -2.97 -24.03
C ILE A 17 -1.90 -3.35 -23.39
N ARG A 18 -0.93 -2.44 -23.38
CA ARG A 18 0.40 -2.70 -22.78
C ARG A 18 0.34 -2.93 -21.27
N ALA A 19 -0.66 -2.35 -20.59
CA ALA A 19 -0.86 -2.50 -19.16
C ALA A 19 -1.70 -3.73 -18.77
N LYS A 20 -2.45 -4.30 -19.72
CA LYS A 20 -3.35 -5.45 -19.56
C LYS A 20 -2.55 -6.75 -19.48
N LYS A 21 -2.90 -7.61 -18.52
CA LYS A 21 -2.32 -8.97 -18.43
C LYS A 21 -2.97 -9.92 -19.45
N GLU A 22 -2.28 -11.01 -19.81
CA GLU A 22 -2.70 -11.94 -20.88
C GLU A 22 -4.13 -12.48 -20.70
N ASN A 23 -4.54 -12.80 -19.46
CA ASN A 23 -5.88 -13.34 -19.15
C ASN A 23 -6.82 -12.34 -18.44
N GLU A 24 -6.50 -11.05 -18.46
CA GLU A 24 -7.29 -10.00 -17.79
C GLU A 24 -8.23 -9.30 -18.79
N SER A 25 -9.46 -8.98 -18.42
CA SER A 25 -10.37 -8.14 -19.20
C SER A 25 -10.11 -6.65 -18.98
N PHE A 26 -10.57 -5.78 -19.89
CA PHE A 26 -10.46 -4.32 -19.65
C PHE A 26 -11.22 -3.87 -18.40
N SER A 27 -12.37 -4.49 -18.09
CA SER A 27 -13.11 -4.20 -16.85
C SER A 27 -12.27 -4.52 -15.60
N GLU A 28 -11.56 -5.64 -15.59
CA GLU A 28 -10.67 -6.02 -14.49
C GLU A 28 -9.45 -5.11 -14.41
N LEU A 29 -8.87 -4.73 -15.55
CA LEU A 29 -7.80 -3.74 -15.62
C LEU A 29 -8.22 -2.43 -14.95
N PHE A 30 -9.42 -1.91 -15.27
CA PHE A 30 -9.93 -0.68 -14.66
C PHE A 30 -10.13 -0.84 -13.15
N LEU A 31 -10.69 -1.95 -12.69
CA LEU A 31 -10.85 -2.22 -11.26
C LEU A 31 -9.50 -2.27 -10.53
N ARG A 32 -8.49 -2.91 -11.14
CA ARG A 32 -7.13 -2.97 -10.60
C ARG A 32 -6.47 -1.60 -10.53
N LEU A 33 -6.61 -0.78 -11.57
CA LEU A 33 -6.06 0.57 -11.57
C LEU A 33 -6.73 1.46 -10.50
N LEU A 34 -8.04 1.34 -10.34
CA LEU A 34 -8.81 2.08 -9.33
C LEU A 34 -8.50 1.61 -7.90
N SER A 35 -8.21 0.32 -7.68
CA SER A 35 -7.83 -0.19 -6.36
C SER A 35 -6.43 0.27 -5.95
N ILE A 36 -5.49 0.35 -6.89
CA ILE A 36 -4.14 0.88 -6.64
C ILE A 36 -4.22 2.34 -6.19
N GLN A 37 -5.05 3.17 -6.84
CA GLN A 37 -5.22 4.58 -6.46
C GLN A 37 -5.83 4.77 -5.06
N ARG A 38 -6.70 3.86 -4.60
CA ARG A 38 -7.26 3.91 -3.24
C ARG A 38 -6.29 3.51 -2.15
N THR A 39 -5.22 2.82 -2.49
CA THR A 39 -4.18 2.48 -1.53
C THR A 39 -3.26 3.69 -1.42
N ALA A 40 -3.75 4.72 -0.73
CA ALA A 40 -2.97 5.92 -0.51
C ALA A 40 -1.66 5.52 0.17
N MET A 41 -0.52 5.87 -0.45
CA MET A 41 0.81 5.51 0.05
C MET A 41 1.04 6.05 1.48
N GLU A 42 0.24 7.03 1.91
CA GLU A 42 0.17 7.50 3.30
C GLU A 42 -0.18 6.39 4.31
N ASN A 43 -0.92 5.35 3.91
CA ASN A 43 -1.26 4.23 4.80
C ASN A 43 -0.13 3.19 4.91
N THR A 44 0.82 3.18 3.98
CA THR A 44 1.90 2.17 3.90
C THR A 44 3.28 2.73 4.21
N PHE A 45 3.46 4.06 4.25
CA PHE A 45 4.74 4.67 4.57
C PHE A 45 5.01 4.64 6.08
N GLY A 46 5.74 3.62 6.54
CA GLY A 46 6.19 3.50 7.93
C GLY A 46 5.22 2.79 8.88
N THR A 47 4.06 2.34 8.41
CA THR A 47 3.10 1.58 9.23
C THR A 47 3.56 0.14 9.35
N TRP A 48 4.30 -0.14 10.40
CA TRP A 48 4.44 -1.50 10.90
C TRP A 48 3.15 -1.84 11.66
N ASN A 49 2.28 -2.66 11.09
CA ASN A 49 1.08 -3.16 11.78
C ASN A 49 1.48 -4.27 12.75
N LEU A 50 2.24 -3.89 13.78
CA LEU A 50 2.77 -4.77 14.81
C LEU A 50 1.78 -4.85 15.96
N ASP A 51 1.58 -6.06 16.47
CA ASP A 51 0.86 -6.24 17.73
C ASP A 51 1.72 -5.75 18.92
N GLU A 52 1.08 -5.42 20.05
CA GLU A 52 1.76 -4.92 21.25
C GLU A 52 2.91 -5.85 21.69
N LYS A 53 2.74 -7.17 21.50
CA LYS A 53 3.76 -8.16 21.81
C LYS A 53 5.00 -8.01 20.92
N GLU A 54 4.82 -7.84 19.61
CA GLU A 54 5.92 -7.71 18.66
C GLU A 54 6.66 -6.38 18.85
N ILE A 55 5.93 -5.32 19.16
CA ILE A 55 6.53 -4.03 19.57
C ILE A 55 7.40 -4.23 20.81
N SER A 56 6.88 -4.92 21.83
CA SER A 56 7.61 -5.17 23.07
C SER A 56 8.90 -5.96 22.84
N GLU A 57 8.86 -7.01 22.02
CA GLU A 57 10.04 -7.83 21.69
C GLU A 57 11.12 -7.01 20.96
N ILE A 58 10.74 -6.18 19.98
CA ILE A 58 11.68 -5.32 19.25
C ILE A 58 12.34 -4.31 20.18
N TRP A 59 11.57 -3.70 21.09
CA TRP A 59 12.09 -2.68 22.02
C TRP A 59 12.84 -3.28 23.23
N ALA A 60 12.56 -4.53 23.62
CA ALA A 60 13.22 -5.21 24.72
C ALA A 60 14.74 -5.30 24.49
N ASP A 61 15.16 -5.66 23.28
CA ASP A 61 16.58 -5.78 22.93
C ASP A 61 17.30 -4.42 22.92
N LEU A 62 16.60 -3.35 22.55
CA LEU A 62 17.12 -1.98 22.54
C LEU A 62 17.25 -1.40 23.96
N THR A 63 16.28 -1.69 24.84
CA THR A 63 16.24 -1.17 26.21
C THR A 63 17.15 -1.93 27.16
N ASN A 64 17.41 -3.22 26.89
CA ASN A 64 18.21 -4.09 27.75
C ASN A 64 19.71 -4.13 27.36
N ARG A 65 20.14 -3.36 26.35
CA ARG A 65 21.56 -3.19 26.03
C ARG A 65 22.29 -2.46 27.16
N SER A 66 23.40 -3.02 27.62
CA SER A 66 24.29 -2.48 28.67
C SER A 66 25.03 -1.18 28.29
N GLY A 67 24.74 -0.61 27.12
CA GLY A 67 25.33 0.62 26.61
C GLY A 67 24.40 1.83 26.70
N ARG A 68 24.40 2.68 25.66
CA ARG A 68 23.58 3.89 25.61
C ARG A 68 22.09 3.52 25.65
N LYS A 69 21.41 3.81 26.76
CA LYS A 69 19.96 3.63 26.91
C LYS A 69 19.25 4.62 25.99
N TRP A 70 18.47 4.08 25.04
CA TRP A 70 17.60 4.89 24.21
C TRP A 70 16.34 5.25 25.00
N ASN A 71 16.14 6.54 25.29
CA ASN A 71 14.89 7.00 25.86
C ASN A 71 13.83 6.96 24.76
N LYS A 72 12.75 6.20 24.98
CA LYS A 72 11.59 6.17 24.09
C LYS A 72 10.94 7.55 24.11
N ALA A 73 11.33 8.42 23.17
CA ALA A 73 10.56 9.62 22.90
C ALA A 73 9.14 9.17 22.55
N SER A 74 8.15 9.78 23.18
CA SER A 74 6.73 9.49 22.99
C SER A 74 6.35 9.68 21.53
N PHE A 75 6.44 8.61 20.74
CA PHE A 75 5.85 8.54 19.42
C PHE A 75 4.33 8.50 19.58
N GLY A 76 3.69 9.61 19.23
CA GLY A 76 2.27 9.67 18.87
C GLY A 76 1.27 9.56 20.00
N SER A 77 1.04 10.67 20.72
CA SER A 77 -0.29 10.97 21.25
C SER A 77 -1.05 11.78 20.21
N SER A 78 -1.96 11.13 19.48
CA SER A 78 -3.09 11.71 18.75
C SER A 78 -4.13 10.64 18.57
#